data_AF-V9LE86-F1
#
_entry.id   AF-V9LE86-F1
#
_cell.length_a   1.000
_cell.length_b   1.000
_cell.length_c   1.000
_cell.angle_alpha   90.00
_cell.angle_beta   90.00
_cell.angle_gamma   90.00
#
_symmetry.space_group_name_H-M   'P 1'
#
loop_
_entity.id
_entity.type
_entity.pdbx_description
1 polymer ?
#
loop_
_entity_poly.entity_id
_entity_poly.type
_entity_poly.pdbx_seq_one_letter_code
_entity_poly.pdbx_strand_id
1 'polypeptide(L)'
;MAVYMPRGQMNKQGPENCDVAALLNLINFCDHFSFVERRKLIEVIKCRNELMHSTEMSVSVEWLDNSVQKILDLLQEFQHVAETKTTSKIIQKIISSSWKVQISGMDMVDDAHASDEELNAEEIHNVELRLVREKLQELCFILEEQKELQEQDLNCLRRFKEFLKDNRELESELHDELQQLYKLEMKLNSVPEPVAEDEGEKE
;
A
#
# COMPACT_ATOMS: atom_id res chain seq x y z
N MET A 1 -42.28 -2.64 18.16
CA MET A 1 -42.14 -3.66 17.10
C MET A 1 -40.68 -3.64 16.66
N ALA A 2 -39.93 -4.72 16.91
CA ALA A 2 -38.49 -4.77 16.62
C ALA A 2 -38.27 -5.23 15.18
N VAL A 3 -37.52 -4.45 14.40
CA VAL A 3 -37.12 -4.80 13.04
C VAL A 3 -35.94 -5.75 13.13
N TYR A 4 -36.12 -7.00 12.71
CA TYR A 4 -35.07 -8.02 12.73
C TYR A 4 -34.05 -7.74 11.63
N MET A 5 -32.84 -7.30 12.02
CA MET A 5 -31.68 -7.21 11.15
C MET A 5 -30.65 -8.27 11.59
N PRO A 6 -30.42 -9.34 10.81
CA PRO A 6 -29.57 -10.48 11.22
C PRO A 6 -28.09 -10.12 11.43
N ARG A 7 -27.67 -8.89 11.12
CA ARG A 7 -26.33 -8.35 11.38
C ARG A 7 -26.34 -6.93 11.98
N GLY A 8 -27.48 -6.46 12.48
CA GLY A 8 -27.65 -5.08 12.98
C GLY A 8 -27.10 -4.87 14.39
N GLN A 9 -26.47 -3.72 14.64
CA GLN A 9 -26.04 -3.30 15.97
C GLN A 9 -27.28 -2.94 16.83
N MET A 10 -27.60 -3.76 17.84
CA MET A 10 -28.78 -3.54 18.72
C MET A 10 -28.59 -2.42 19.77
N ASN A 11 -27.36 -1.93 19.96
CA ASN A 11 -27.02 -0.97 21.01
C ASN A 11 -27.17 0.51 20.62
N LYS A 12 -27.52 0.81 19.36
CA LYS A 12 -27.68 2.19 18.88
C LYS A 12 -29.15 2.54 18.81
N GLN A 13 -29.56 3.61 19.49
CA GLN A 13 -30.91 4.15 19.43
C GLN A 13 -30.91 5.40 18.54
N GLY A 14 -31.94 5.54 17.70
CA GLY A 14 -32.16 6.71 16.86
C GLY A 14 -31.65 6.57 15.41
N PRO A 15 -32.37 7.15 14.42
CA PRO A 15 -32.01 7.07 13.00
C PRO A 15 -30.66 7.73 12.68
N GLU A 16 -30.20 8.69 13.48
CA GLU A 16 -28.92 9.38 13.36
C GLU A 16 -27.71 8.46 13.61
N ASN A 17 -27.91 7.37 14.33
CA ASN A 17 -26.87 6.40 14.69
C ASN A 17 -26.92 5.13 13.83
N CYS A 18 -27.92 5.02 12.95
CA CYS A 18 -28.09 3.91 12.02
C CYS A 18 -27.19 4.08 10.80
N ASP A 19 -26.67 2.97 10.29
CA ASP A 19 -26.00 2.99 8.99
C ASP A 19 -27.04 3.17 7.86
N VAL A 20 -26.57 3.64 6.71
CA VAL A 20 -27.42 3.86 5.53
C VAL A 20 -28.13 2.56 5.12
N ALA A 21 -27.47 1.41 5.29
CA ALA A 21 -28.05 0.11 5.00
C ALA A 21 -29.28 -0.20 5.87
N ALA A 22 -29.23 0.08 7.17
CA ALA A 22 -30.36 -0.09 8.08
C ALA A 22 -31.51 0.84 7.72
N LEU A 23 -31.22 2.10 7.38
CA LEU A 23 -32.26 3.06 6.99
C LEU A 23 -32.96 2.65 5.69
N LEU A 24 -32.20 2.24 4.66
CA LEU A 24 -32.78 1.76 3.40
C LEU A 24 -33.59 0.48 3.59
N ASN A 25 -33.12 -0.45 4.42
CA ASN A 25 -33.88 -1.66 4.75
C ASN A 25 -35.16 -1.35 5.54
N LEU A 26 -35.10 -0.40 6.49
CA LEU A 26 -36.28 0.05 7.21
C LEU A 26 -37.34 0.59 6.26
N ILE A 27 -36.95 1.46 5.32
CA ILE A 27 -37.86 2.01 4.30
C ILE A 27 -38.43 0.89 3.42
N ASN A 28 -37.65 -0.16 3.13
CA ASN A 28 -38.09 -1.26 2.26
C ASN A 28 -39.17 -2.14 2.90
N PHE A 29 -39.11 -2.37 4.21
CA PHE A 29 -39.96 -3.33 4.91
C PHE A 29 -41.04 -2.69 5.79
N CYS A 30 -41.01 -1.37 6.00
CA CYS A 30 -41.95 -0.68 6.88
C CYS A 30 -43.11 -0.06 6.09
N ASP A 31 -44.34 -0.41 6.48
CA ASP A 31 -45.56 0.06 5.81
C ASP A 31 -45.77 1.58 5.87
N HIS A 32 -45.12 2.26 6.84
CA HIS A 32 -45.11 3.73 6.92
C HIS A 32 -44.51 4.39 5.66
N PHE A 33 -43.67 3.68 4.92
CA PHE A 33 -43.05 4.15 3.68
C PHE A 33 -43.70 3.55 2.42
N SER A 34 -44.93 3.07 2.52
CA SER A 34 -45.69 2.50 1.39
C SER A 34 -45.88 3.46 0.21
N PHE A 35 -45.69 4.78 0.42
CA PHE A 35 -45.69 5.79 -0.65
C PHE A 35 -44.43 5.75 -1.53
N VAL A 36 -43.33 5.12 -1.08
CA VAL A 36 -42.08 5.02 -1.82
C VAL A 36 -42.12 3.83 -2.77
N GLU A 37 -41.80 4.06 -4.04
CA GLU A 37 -41.66 2.95 -4.99
C GLU A 37 -40.49 2.03 -4.61
N ARG A 38 -40.80 0.80 -4.17
CA ARG A 38 -39.79 -0.19 -3.75
C ARG A 38 -38.71 -0.45 -4.81
N ARG A 39 -39.05 -0.38 -6.09
CA ARG A 39 -38.09 -0.58 -7.18
C ARG A 39 -36.95 0.44 -7.13
N LYS A 40 -37.25 1.72 -6.92
CA LYS A 40 -36.26 2.79 -6.81
C LYS A 40 -35.34 2.57 -5.60
N LEU A 41 -35.92 2.14 -4.48
CA LEU A 41 -35.17 1.82 -3.28
C LEU A 41 -34.22 0.64 -3.47
N ILE A 42 -34.68 -0.45 -4.11
CA ILE A 42 -33.86 -1.62 -4.43
C ILE A 42 -32.69 -1.24 -5.34
N GLU A 43 -32.91 -0.36 -6.32
CA GLU A 43 -31.83 0.11 -7.21
C GLU A 43 -30.76 0.90 -6.44
N VAL A 44 -31.13 1.75 -5.48
CA VAL A 44 -30.16 2.45 -4.62
C VAL A 44 -29.41 1.47 -3.71
N ILE A 45 -30.08 0.45 -3.17
CA ILE A 45 -29.42 -0.61 -2.38
C ILE A 45 -28.40 -1.37 -3.23
N LYS A 46 -28.73 -1.68 -4.49
CA LYS A 46 -27.80 -2.33 -5.43
C LYS A 46 -26.60 -1.44 -5.73
N CYS A 47 -26.79 -0.16 -6.05
CA CYS A 47 -25.70 0.78 -6.27
C CYS A 47 -24.71 0.80 -5.09
N ARG A 48 -25.23 0.84 -3.85
CA ARG A 48 -24.38 0.77 -2.66
C ARG A 48 -23.61 -0.54 -2.59
N ASN A 49 -24.27 -1.68 -2.82
CA ASN A 49 -23.63 -2.98 -2.74
C ASN A 49 -22.55 -3.16 -3.83
N GLU A 50 -22.84 -2.75 -5.06
CA GLU A 50 -21.89 -2.76 -6.17
C GLU A 50 -20.66 -1.92 -5.86
N LEU A 51 -20.83 -0.69 -5.36
CA LEU A 51 -19.72 0.17 -4.94
C LEU A 51 -18.89 -0.46 -3.81
N MET A 52 -19.54 -1.06 -2.82
CA MET A 52 -18.85 -1.74 -1.71
C MET A 52 -18.09 -3.01 -2.13
N HIS A 53 -18.46 -3.58 -3.27
CA HIS A 53 -17.82 -4.76 -3.85
C HIS A 53 -16.89 -4.43 -5.02
N SER A 54 -16.73 -3.15 -5.39
CA SER A 54 -15.78 -2.76 -6.40
C SER A 54 -14.36 -2.78 -5.85
N THR A 55 -13.39 -3.08 -6.71
CA THR A 55 -11.98 -3.05 -6.36
C THR A 55 -11.59 -1.62 -6.00
N GLU A 56 -11.04 -1.43 -4.80
CA GLU A 56 -10.57 -0.14 -4.29
C GLU A 56 -11.63 0.98 -4.24
N MET A 57 -12.93 0.62 -4.21
CA MET A 57 -14.04 1.58 -4.33
C MET A 57 -14.00 2.43 -5.61
N SER A 58 -13.30 1.95 -6.63
CA SER A 58 -13.23 2.59 -7.95
C SER A 58 -14.48 2.26 -8.77
N VAL A 59 -15.01 3.25 -9.50
CA VAL A 59 -16.17 3.11 -10.41
C VAL A 59 -15.98 4.03 -11.61
N SER A 60 -16.57 3.67 -12.75
CA SER A 60 -16.58 4.55 -13.92
C SER A 60 -17.45 5.77 -13.68
N VAL A 61 -17.14 6.87 -14.37
CA VAL A 61 -17.95 8.10 -14.34
C VAL A 61 -19.40 7.82 -14.77
N GLU A 62 -19.60 7.00 -15.80
CA GLU A 62 -20.93 6.59 -16.26
C GLU A 62 -21.72 5.85 -15.18
N TRP A 63 -21.06 4.97 -14.43
CA TRP A 63 -21.69 4.26 -13.31
C TRP A 63 -22.06 5.24 -12.18
N LEU A 64 -21.19 6.20 -11.89
CA LEU A 64 -21.43 7.22 -10.86
C LEU A 64 -22.64 8.10 -11.24
N ASP A 65 -22.69 8.61 -12.46
CA ASP A 65 -23.78 9.45 -12.97
C ASP A 65 -25.13 8.70 -12.91
N ASN A 66 -25.14 7.44 -13.36
CA ASN A 66 -26.33 6.59 -13.29
C ASN A 66 -26.76 6.32 -11.84
N SER A 67 -25.81 6.07 -10.94
CA SER A 67 -26.08 5.80 -9.53
C SER A 67 -26.63 7.03 -8.81
N VAL A 68 -26.11 8.21 -9.12
CA VAL A 68 -26.66 9.47 -8.62
C VAL A 68 -28.09 9.64 -9.11
N GLN A 69 -28.36 9.42 -10.41
CA GLN A 69 -29.69 9.63 -10.94
C GLN A 69 -30.72 8.77 -10.18
N LYS A 70 -30.38 7.51 -9.87
CA LYS A 70 -31.20 6.63 -9.02
C LYS A 70 -31.43 7.18 -7.61
N ILE A 71 -30.43 7.82 -7.00
CA ILE A 71 -30.56 8.49 -5.69
C ILE A 71 -31.50 9.69 -5.78
N LEU A 72 -31.38 10.51 -6.83
CA LEU A 72 -32.26 11.66 -7.06
C LEU A 72 -33.70 11.22 -7.32
N ASP A 73 -33.91 10.17 -8.09
CA ASP A 73 -35.23 9.59 -8.36
C ASP A 73 -35.88 9.05 -7.08
N LEU A 74 -35.10 8.48 -6.16
CA LEU A 74 -35.58 8.07 -4.84
C LEU A 74 -35.91 9.29 -3.97
N LEU A 75 -35.08 10.35 -3.99
CA LEU A 75 -35.33 11.57 -3.22
C LEU A 75 -36.62 12.29 -3.65
N GLN A 76 -37.05 12.15 -4.91
CA GLN A 76 -38.32 12.69 -5.39
C GLN A 76 -39.54 12.09 -4.66
N GLU A 77 -39.46 10.83 -4.23
CA GLU A 77 -40.52 10.18 -3.42
C GLU A 77 -40.71 10.88 -2.07
N PHE A 78 -39.67 11.58 -1.59
CA PHE A 78 -39.66 12.32 -0.33
C PHE A 78 -39.88 13.82 -0.51
N GLN A 79 -40.43 14.29 -1.64
CA GLN A 79 -40.69 15.71 -1.91
C GLN A 79 -41.55 16.44 -0.85
N HIS A 80 -42.29 15.70 -0.03
CA HIS A 80 -43.07 16.21 1.10
C HIS A 80 -42.19 16.63 2.29
N VAL A 81 -40.95 16.14 2.36
CA VAL A 81 -39.92 16.52 3.34
C VAL A 81 -39.16 17.73 2.81
N ALA A 82 -39.15 18.85 3.55
CA ALA A 82 -38.61 20.13 3.07
C ALA A 82 -37.11 20.06 2.72
N GLU A 83 -36.36 19.27 3.48
CA GLU A 83 -34.92 19.10 3.39
C GLU A 83 -34.49 18.44 2.07
N THR A 84 -35.36 17.64 1.44
CA THR A 84 -35.02 16.84 0.24
C THR A 84 -34.70 17.71 -0.97
N LYS A 85 -35.36 18.86 -1.10
CA LYS A 85 -35.06 19.85 -2.16
C LYS A 85 -33.67 20.44 -1.98
N THR A 86 -33.29 20.72 -0.75
CA THR A 86 -31.95 21.24 -0.42
C THR A 86 -30.90 20.16 -0.68
N THR A 87 -31.12 18.94 -0.21
CA THR A 87 -30.24 17.79 -0.43
C THR A 87 -30.04 17.50 -1.92
N SER A 88 -31.11 17.51 -2.73
CA SER A 88 -31.04 17.28 -4.17
C SER A 88 -30.17 18.33 -4.88
N LYS A 89 -30.28 19.60 -4.48
CA LYS A 89 -29.43 20.68 -5.02
C LYS A 89 -27.96 20.51 -4.63
N ILE A 90 -27.69 20.06 -3.40
CA ILE A 90 -26.32 19.80 -2.92
C ILE A 90 -25.71 18.66 -3.74
N ILE A 91 -26.43 17.54 -3.93
CA ILE A 91 -25.97 16.40 -4.73
C ILE A 91 -25.63 16.84 -6.16
N GLN A 92 -26.55 17.55 -6.81
CA GLN A 92 -26.35 18.09 -8.16
C GLN A 92 -25.10 18.99 -8.23
N LYS A 93 -24.90 19.85 -7.23
CA LYS A 93 -23.71 20.71 -7.15
C LYS A 93 -22.42 19.90 -7.02
N ILE A 94 -22.40 18.87 -6.17
CA ILE A 94 -21.24 18.00 -5.96
C ILE A 94 -20.80 17.36 -7.28
N ILE A 95 -21.76 16.91 -8.10
CA ILE A 95 -21.48 16.18 -9.34
C ILE A 95 -21.10 17.12 -10.48
N SER A 96 -21.71 18.30 -10.54
CA SER A 96 -21.29 19.35 -11.48
C SER A 96 -19.92 19.94 -11.18
N SER A 97 -19.38 19.70 -9.97
CA SER A 97 -18.08 20.24 -9.57
C SER A 97 -16.97 19.39 -10.18
N SER A 98 -15.97 20.05 -10.78
CA SER A 98 -14.74 19.38 -11.21
C SER A 98 -13.86 19.12 -9.99
N TRP A 99 -13.69 17.85 -9.63
CA TRP A 99 -12.80 17.41 -8.56
C TRP A 99 -11.37 17.13 -9.04
N LYS A 100 -11.01 17.61 -10.23
CA LYS A 100 -9.63 17.53 -10.72
C LYS A 100 -8.73 18.33 -9.77
N VAL A 101 -8.03 17.62 -8.90
CA VAL A 101 -6.95 18.18 -8.10
C VAL A 101 -5.76 18.32 -9.03
N GLN A 102 -5.50 19.53 -9.49
CA GLN A 102 -4.25 19.82 -10.20
C GLN A 102 -3.16 20.00 -9.15
N ILE A 103 -2.45 18.92 -8.82
CA ILE A 103 -1.26 18.98 -7.99
C ILE A 103 -0.13 19.53 -8.86
N SER A 104 0.13 20.83 -8.76
CA SER A 104 1.33 21.43 -9.36
C SER A 104 2.54 21.02 -8.53
N GLY A 105 3.20 19.94 -8.95
CA GLY A 105 4.45 19.44 -8.37
C GLY A 105 4.30 18.04 -7.79
N MET A 106 4.82 17.06 -8.53
CA MET A 106 5.18 15.71 -8.08
C MET A 106 4.06 14.90 -7.41
N ASP A 107 3.21 14.29 -8.24
CA ASP A 107 2.59 13.01 -7.89
C ASP A 107 2.47 12.18 -9.18
N MET A 108 3.58 11.52 -9.54
CA MET A 108 3.64 10.48 -10.57
C MET A 108 3.85 9.15 -9.86
N VAL A 109 2.83 8.70 -9.14
CA VAL A 109 2.62 7.32 -8.67
C VAL A 109 1.11 7.28 -8.41
N ASP A 110 0.25 6.55 -9.13
CA ASP A 110 0.22 5.11 -9.35
C ASP A 110 -0.78 4.79 -10.50
N ASP A 111 -0.73 5.54 -11.60
CA ASP A 111 -1.54 5.24 -12.79
C ASP A 111 -0.67 4.51 -13.83
N ALA A 112 -1.16 3.39 -14.35
CA ALA A 112 -0.53 2.51 -15.33
C ALA A 112 -0.40 3.15 -16.74
N HIS A 113 -0.37 4.48 -16.76
CA HIS A 113 -0.01 5.34 -17.87
C HIS A 113 1.24 6.14 -17.50
N ALA A 114 2.25 5.48 -16.92
CA ALA A 114 3.61 5.80 -17.28
C ALA A 114 3.65 5.79 -18.81
N SER A 115 3.60 6.98 -19.42
CA SER A 115 4.24 7.16 -20.70
C SER A 115 5.59 6.48 -20.58
N ASP A 116 6.00 5.74 -21.61
CA ASP A 116 7.35 5.22 -21.80
C ASP A 116 8.37 6.39 -21.78
N GLU A 117 8.51 7.11 -20.66
CA GLU A 117 9.80 7.54 -20.20
C GLU A 117 10.47 6.24 -19.77
N GLU A 118 10.94 5.50 -20.78
CA GLU A 118 11.81 4.35 -20.63
C GLU A 118 12.86 4.78 -19.63
N LEU A 119 12.77 4.26 -18.40
CA LEU A 119 13.80 4.45 -17.39
C LEU A 119 15.12 4.20 -18.08
N ASN A 120 15.95 5.23 -18.18
CA ASN A 120 17.15 5.15 -19.01
C ASN A 120 17.97 3.97 -18.49
N ALA A 121 18.29 3.01 -19.36
CA ALA A 121 19.04 1.82 -18.97
C ALA A 121 20.36 2.18 -18.27
N GLU A 122 20.95 3.33 -18.62
CA GLU A 122 22.13 3.88 -17.97
C GLU A 122 21.84 4.36 -16.53
N GLU A 123 20.69 4.96 -16.26
CA GLU A 123 20.30 5.38 -14.91
C GLU A 123 20.04 4.16 -14.01
N ILE A 124 19.36 3.14 -14.55
CA ILE A 124 19.16 1.86 -13.84
C ILE A 124 20.51 1.23 -13.52
N HIS A 125 21.38 1.09 -14.52
CA HIS A 125 22.71 0.51 -14.35
C HIS A 125 23.53 1.26 -13.30
N ASN A 126 23.52 2.59 -13.31
CA ASN A 126 24.22 3.41 -12.33
C ASN A 126 23.68 3.20 -10.90
N VAL A 127 22.36 3.07 -10.74
CA VAL A 127 21.75 2.81 -9.43
C VAL A 127 22.11 1.41 -8.95
N GLU A 128 22.01 0.39 -9.81
CA GLU A 128 22.39 -0.99 -9.48
C GLU A 128 23.85 -1.09 -9.08
N LEU A 129 24.76 -0.50 -9.84
CA LEU A 129 26.19 -0.48 -9.53
C LEU A 129 26.47 0.21 -8.19
N ARG A 130 25.79 1.34 -7.92
CA ARG A 130 25.91 2.03 -6.63
C ARG A 130 25.46 1.14 -5.48
N LEU A 131 24.34 0.43 -5.62
CA LEU A 131 23.84 -0.47 -4.58
C LEU A 131 24.81 -1.63 -4.31
N VAL A 132 25.41 -2.20 -5.35
CA VAL A 132 26.42 -3.26 -5.22
C VAL A 132 27.67 -2.70 -4.51
N ARG A 133 28.12 -1.49 -4.85
CA ARG A 133 29.24 -0.82 -4.17
C ARG A 133 28.94 -0.56 -2.70
N GLU A 134 27.77 -0.03 -2.37
CA GLU A 134 27.35 0.22 -0.98
C GLU A 134 27.32 -1.08 -0.16
N LYS A 135 26.84 -2.18 -0.74
CA LYS A 135 26.86 -3.49 -0.08
C LYS A 135 28.27 -4.01 0.17
N LEU A 136 29.19 -3.80 -0.77
CA LEU A 136 30.59 -4.18 -0.59
C LEU A 136 31.27 -3.35 0.52
N GLN A 137 30.98 -2.05 0.59
CA GLN A 137 31.47 -1.16 1.65
C GLN A 137 30.92 -1.54 3.03
N GLU A 138 29.64 -1.91 3.11
CA GLU A 138 29.03 -2.43 4.34
C GLU A 138 29.77 -3.69 4.83
N LEU A 139 30.10 -4.62 3.93
CA LEU A 139 30.89 -5.82 4.27
C LEU A 139 32.31 -5.47 4.73
N CYS A 140 32.98 -4.51 4.10
CA CYS A 140 34.27 -4.01 4.56
C CYS A 140 34.18 -3.42 5.98
N PHE A 141 33.14 -2.63 6.25
CA PHE A 141 32.92 -2.03 7.57
C PHE A 141 32.69 -3.09 8.65
N ILE A 142 31.88 -4.12 8.36
CA ILE A 142 31.66 -5.25 9.28
C ILE A 142 33.00 -5.96 9.61
N LEU A 143 33.87 -6.18 8.61
CA LEU A 143 35.20 -6.76 8.82
C LEU A 143 36.15 -5.88 9.62
N GLU A 144 36.01 -4.55 9.52
CA GLU A 144 36.85 -3.60 10.26
C GLU A 144 36.44 -3.48 11.73
N GLU A 145 35.14 -3.48 12.01
CA GLU A 145 34.61 -3.25 13.36
C GLU A 145 34.54 -4.56 14.19
N GLN A 146 34.29 -5.70 13.56
CA GLN A 146 34.11 -6.98 14.27
C GLN A 146 35.39 -7.81 14.33
N LYS A 147 35.79 -8.22 15.54
CA LYS A 147 36.91 -9.15 15.78
C LYS A 147 36.56 -10.61 15.46
N GLU A 148 35.29 -10.98 15.53
CA GLU A 148 34.76 -12.31 15.20
C GLU A 148 33.50 -12.13 14.36
N LEU A 149 33.51 -12.67 13.14
CA LEU A 149 32.37 -12.61 12.23
C LEU A 149 31.37 -13.71 12.56
N GLN A 150 30.08 -13.40 12.44
CA GLN A 150 29.05 -14.43 12.51
C GLN A 150 29.08 -15.29 11.24
N GLU A 151 28.62 -16.53 11.36
CA GLU A 151 28.54 -17.47 10.23
C GLU A 151 27.69 -16.91 9.07
N GLN A 152 26.67 -16.10 9.39
CA GLN A 152 25.84 -15.41 8.42
C GLN A 152 26.62 -14.39 7.58
N ASP A 153 27.53 -13.63 8.20
CA ASP A 153 28.33 -12.60 7.52
C ASP A 153 29.38 -13.24 6.61
N LEU A 154 30.00 -14.34 7.06
CA LEU A 154 30.91 -15.15 6.25
C LEU A 154 30.22 -15.78 5.04
N ASN A 155 28.99 -16.25 5.21
CA ASN A 155 28.18 -16.81 4.12
C ASN A 155 27.77 -15.71 3.12
N CYS A 156 27.36 -14.54 3.61
CA CYS A 156 27.06 -13.37 2.80
C CYS A 156 28.27 -12.96 1.95
N LEU A 157 29.44 -12.82 2.58
CA LEU A 157 30.70 -12.47 1.92
C LEU A 157 31.12 -13.50 0.86
N ARG A 158 30.94 -14.80 1.15
CA ARG A 158 31.23 -15.86 0.17
C ARG A 158 30.32 -15.77 -1.05
N ARG A 159 29.01 -15.64 -0.84
CA ARG A 159 28.02 -15.50 -1.93
C ARG A 159 28.27 -14.24 -2.76
N PHE A 160 28.65 -13.15 -2.11
CA PHE A 160 28.94 -11.89 -2.79
C PHE A 160 30.20 -11.99 -3.67
N LYS A 161 31.24 -12.69 -3.19
CA LYS A 161 32.44 -12.98 -3.99
C LYS A 161 32.15 -13.91 -5.17
N GLU A 162 31.32 -14.93 -4.98
CA GLU A 162 30.87 -15.82 -6.06
C GLU A 162 30.09 -15.02 -7.12
N PHE A 163 29.16 -14.17 -6.69
CA PHE A 163 28.41 -13.27 -7.56
C PHE A 163 29.33 -12.36 -8.40
N LEU A 164 30.35 -11.75 -7.80
CA LEU A 164 31.27 -10.89 -8.54
C LEU A 164 32.16 -11.67 -9.52
N LYS A 165 32.59 -12.89 -9.17
CA LYS A 165 33.34 -13.76 -10.09
C LYS A 165 32.54 -14.15 -11.33
N ASP A 166 31.23 -14.34 -11.16
CA ASP A 166 30.32 -14.64 -12.26
C ASP A 166 30.08 -13.41 -13.16
N ASN A 167 30.39 -12.20 -12.68
CA ASN A 167 30.19 -10.93 -13.35
C ASN A 167 31.51 -10.14 -13.50
N ARG A 168 32.34 -10.54 -14.47
CA ARG A 168 33.70 -9.97 -14.69
C ARG A 168 33.75 -8.45 -14.89
N GLU A 169 32.70 -7.86 -15.45
CA GLU A 169 32.61 -6.39 -15.64
C GLU A 169 32.49 -5.69 -14.28
N LEU A 170 31.61 -6.17 -13.41
CA LEU A 170 31.46 -5.66 -12.03
C LEU A 170 32.73 -5.91 -11.20
N GLU A 171 33.40 -7.04 -11.38
CA GLU A 171 34.68 -7.33 -10.70
C GLU A 171 35.77 -6.31 -11.09
N SER A 172 35.78 -5.86 -12.34
CA SER A 172 36.71 -4.84 -12.82
C SER A 172 36.37 -3.44 -12.28
N GLU A 173 35.09 -3.08 -12.22
CA GLU A 173 34.64 -1.76 -11.77
C GLU A 173 34.73 -1.57 -10.24
N LEU A 174 34.61 -2.66 -9.48
CA LEU A 174 34.67 -2.67 -8.01
C LEU A 174 36.00 -3.23 -7.48
N HIS A 175 37.05 -3.17 -8.31
CA HIS A 175 38.34 -3.78 -8.00
C HIS A 175 38.96 -3.22 -6.71
N ASP A 176 38.89 -1.90 -6.50
CA ASP A 176 39.51 -1.25 -5.34
C ASP A 176 38.84 -1.67 -4.03
N GLU A 177 37.51 -1.69 -4.00
CA GLU A 177 36.72 -2.14 -2.86
C GLU A 177 36.90 -3.64 -2.58
N LEU A 178 37.03 -4.46 -3.64
CA LEU A 178 37.36 -5.88 -3.50
C LEU A 178 38.76 -6.09 -2.92
N GLN A 179 39.76 -5.32 -3.37
CA GLN A 179 41.11 -5.38 -2.82
C GLN A 179 41.15 -4.97 -1.35
N GLN A 180 40.32 -4.00 -0.94
CA GLN A 180 40.16 -3.64 0.47
C GLN A 180 39.57 -4.81 1.27
N LEU A 181 38.50 -5.44 0.76
CA LEU A 181 37.88 -6.60 1.39
C LEU A 181 38.86 -7.76 1.60
N TYR A 182 39.66 -8.09 0.57
CA TYR A 182 40.70 -9.15 0.68
C TYR A 182 41.78 -8.80 1.70
N LYS A 183 42.24 -7.54 1.75
CA LYS A 183 43.21 -7.10 2.75
C LYS A 183 42.68 -7.24 4.18
N LEU A 184 41.42 -6.91 4.40
CA LEU A 184 40.77 -7.01 5.71
C LEU A 184 40.57 -8.48 6.12
N GLU A 185 40.13 -9.34 5.19
CA GLU A 185 40.00 -10.77 5.43
C GLU A 185 41.34 -11.45 5.73
N MET A 186 42.42 -11.07 5.04
CA MET A 186 43.77 -11.57 5.37
C MET A 186 44.22 -11.14 6.76
N LYS A 187 43.92 -9.89 7.19
CA LYS A 187 44.23 -9.42 8.55
C LYS A 187 43.49 -10.26 9.59
N LEU A 188 42.21 -10.53 9.38
CA LEU A 188 41.38 -11.34 10.28
C LEU A 188 41.91 -12.78 10.40
N ASN A 189 42.32 -13.39 9.28
CA ASN A 189 42.87 -14.75 9.25
C ASN A 189 44.34 -14.84 9.73
N SER A 190 45.02 -13.72 9.98
CA SER A 190 46.43 -13.65 10.38
C SER A 190 46.65 -13.46 11.89
N VAL A 191 45.58 -13.39 12.70
CA VAL A 191 45.70 -13.28 14.16
C VAL A 191 46.18 -14.64 14.72
N PRO A 192 47.37 -14.73 15.35
CA PRO A 192 47.86 -15.99 15.92
C PRO A 192 47.09 -16.33 17.21
N GLU A 193 46.70 -17.59 17.38
CA GLU A 193 46.20 -18.13 18.65
C GLU A 193 47.22 -17.88 19.79
N PRO A 194 46.81 -17.40 20.97
CA PRO A 194 47.69 -17.35 22.12
C PRO A 194 47.94 -18.77 22.63
N VAL A 195 49.22 -19.13 22.65
CA VAL A 195 49.79 -20.36 23.18
C VAL A 195 49.28 -20.61 24.60
N ALA A 196 48.75 -21.83 24.83
CA ALA A 196 48.40 -22.31 26.16
C ALA A 196 49.68 -22.46 26.99
N GLU A 197 49.86 -21.60 27.99
CA GLU A 197 50.79 -21.83 29.08
C GLU A 197 50.18 -22.84 30.05
N ASP A 198 50.61 -24.08 29.86
CA ASP A 198 50.63 -25.13 30.87
C ASP A 198 51.72 -24.80 31.89
N GLU A 199 51.35 -24.40 33.11
CA GLU A 199 52.13 -24.69 34.30
C GLU A 199 51.19 -25.15 35.41
N GLY A 200 51.13 -26.47 35.57
CA GLY A 200 50.67 -27.11 36.80
C GLY A 200 51.72 -27.07 37.92
N GLU A 201 51.28 -27.63 39.05
CA GLU A 201 52.06 -28.04 40.24
C GLU A 201 52.52 -26.91 41.19
N LYS A 202 52.37 -26.99 42.52
CA LYS A 202 52.01 -28.06 43.46
C LYS A 202 51.75 -27.42 44.85
N GLU A 203 50.95 -28.11 45.66
CA GLU A 203 50.83 -28.11 47.14
C GLU A 203 51.16 -26.86 47.97
#